data_AF-A0A969UZT4-F1
#
_entry.id   AF-A0A969UZT4-F1
#
_cell.length_a   1.000
_cell.length_b   1.000
_cell.length_c   1.000
_cell.angle_alpha   90.00
_cell.angle_beta   90.00
_cell.angle_gamma   90.00
#
_symmetry.space_group_name_H-M   'P 1'
#
loop_
_entity.id
_entity.type
_entity.pdbx_description
1 polymer ?
#
loop_
_entity_poly.entity_id
_entity_poly.type
_entity_poly.pdbx_seq_one_letter_code
_entity_poly.pdbx_strand_id
1 'polypeptide(L)'
;MAAKIIGHSEGNRQLGGGKNASYQSHVDPGNGAANKGSFSAQGSNVAGMTPEQADAYWNNKLKTEAMPRLNKAAAKAGVELTEKTGHELSGSIHPIAIGRHGR
;
A
#
# COMPACT_ATOMS: atom_id res chain seq x y z
N MET A 1 6.81 -4.82 -1.06
CA MET A 1 7.09 -3.45 -0.57
C MET A 1 5.84 -2.77 -0.02
N ALA A 2 4.71 -2.74 -0.73
CA ALA A 2 3.47 -2.09 -0.29
C ALA A 2 3.06 -2.38 1.17
N ALA A 3 2.94 -3.66 1.56
CA ALA A 3 2.60 -4.02 2.94
C ALA A 3 3.58 -3.48 4.01
N LYS A 4 4.87 -3.29 3.70
CA LYS A 4 5.83 -2.72 4.67
C LYS A 4 5.61 -1.22 4.85
N ILE A 5 5.43 -0.49 3.75
CA ILE A 5 5.22 0.96 3.75
C ILE A 5 3.87 1.30 4.38
N ILE A 6 2.81 0.64 3.90
CA ILE A 6 1.45 0.84 4.41
C ILE A 6 1.38 0.39 5.87
N GLY A 7 1.88 -0.81 6.18
CA GLY A 7 1.91 -1.29 7.57
C GLY A 7 2.68 -0.38 8.51
N HIS A 8 3.75 0.29 8.05
CA HIS A 8 4.44 1.28 8.86
C HIS A 8 3.59 2.53 9.12
N SER A 9 2.96 3.07 8.07
CA SER A 9 2.05 4.21 8.20
C SER A 9 0.86 3.93 9.13
N GLU A 10 0.34 2.70 9.09
CA GLU A 10 -0.75 2.24 9.95
C GLU A 10 -0.29 1.88 11.38
N GLY A 11 1.01 1.97 11.68
CA GLY A 11 1.57 1.57 12.98
C GLY A 11 1.62 0.06 13.22
N ASN A 12 1.28 -0.76 12.21
CA ASN A 12 1.31 -2.23 12.26
C ASN A 12 2.72 -2.81 12.01
N ARG A 13 3.65 -2.01 11.48
CA ARG A 13 5.03 -2.43 11.22
C ARG A 13 6.07 -1.36 11.58
N GLN A 14 7.28 -1.82 11.88
CA GLN A 14 8.48 -1.00 11.93
C GLN A 14 9.01 -0.75 10.51
N LEU A 15 9.83 0.29 10.32
CA LEU A 15 10.47 0.60 9.02
C LEU A 15 11.28 -0.57 8.45
N GLY A 16 11.92 -1.37 9.32
CA GLY A 16 12.62 -2.60 8.92
C GLY A 16 11.69 -3.76 8.48
N GLY A 17 10.38 -3.62 8.68
CA GLY A 17 9.37 -4.61 8.33
C GLY A 17 8.96 -5.55 9.48
N GLY A 18 9.54 -5.37 10.67
CA GLY A 18 9.10 -6.04 11.90
C GLY A 18 7.63 -5.72 12.21
N LYS A 19 6.91 -6.67 12.81
CA LYS A 19 5.47 -6.54 13.11
C LYS A 19 5.29 -5.97 14.51
N ASN A 20 4.39 -5.00 14.66
CA ASN A 20 3.97 -4.48 15.96
C ASN A 20 2.78 -5.28 16.51
N ALA A 21 2.41 -5.09 17.78
CA ALA A 21 1.29 -5.83 18.39
C ALA A 21 -0.03 -5.66 17.61
N SER A 22 -0.30 -4.45 17.11
CA SER A 22 -1.49 -4.09 16.34
C SER A 22 -1.62 -4.82 14.99
N TYR A 23 -0.53 -5.42 14.50
CA TYR A 23 -0.55 -6.24 13.29
C TYR A 23 -1.44 -7.47 13.44
N GLN A 24 -1.49 -8.07 14.65
CA GLN A 24 -2.29 -9.27 14.87
C GLN A 24 -3.78 -8.96 14.87
N SER A 25 -4.16 -7.97 15.65
CA SER A 25 -5.49 -7.38 15.66
C SER A 25 -5.48 -6.10 16.48
N HIS A 26 -6.25 -5.10 16.10
CA HIS A 26 -6.63 -3.99 16.98
C HIS A 26 -8.04 -3.51 16.65
N VAL A 27 -8.74 -2.95 17.62
CA VAL A 27 -10.03 -2.30 17.39
C VAL A 27 -9.79 -0.84 17.06
N ASP A 28 -10.32 -0.37 15.94
CA ASP A 28 -10.28 1.03 15.55
C ASP A 28 -11.27 1.83 16.44
N PRO A 29 -10.81 2.84 17.20
CA PRO A 29 -11.67 3.63 18.07
C PRO A 29 -12.67 4.50 17.29
N GLY A 30 -12.44 4.76 15.99
CA GLY A 30 -13.31 5.58 15.15
C GLY A 30 -14.56 4.86 14.64
N ASN A 31 -14.54 3.52 14.54
CA ASN A 31 -15.69 2.75 14.03
C ASN A 31 -15.96 1.43 14.78
N GLY A 32 -15.14 1.07 15.77
CA GLY A 32 -15.28 -0.16 16.56
C GLY A 32 -14.93 -1.44 15.81
N ALA A 33 -14.37 -1.37 14.59
CA ALA A 33 -14.06 -2.54 13.79
C ALA A 33 -12.69 -3.14 14.16
N ALA A 34 -12.60 -4.46 14.07
CA ALA A 34 -11.33 -5.18 14.25
C ALA A 34 -10.53 -5.17 12.95
N ASN A 35 -9.32 -4.62 13.03
CA ASN A 35 -8.34 -4.48 11.95
C ASN A 35 -7.24 -5.50 12.13
N LYS A 36 -6.73 -6.07 11.03
CA LYS A 36 -5.58 -6.97 11.07
C LYS A 36 -4.64 -6.79 9.90
N GLY A 37 -3.39 -7.24 10.07
CA GLY A 37 -2.35 -7.18 9.04
C GLY A 37 -1.83 -5.77 8.82
N SER A 38 -1.11 -5.61 7.72
CA SER A 38 -0.47 -4.36 7.33
C SER A 38 -1.45 -3.33 6.76
N PHE A 39 -2.54 -3.79 6.17
CA PHE A 39 -3.51 -2.95 5.47
C PHE A 39 -4.71 -2.57 6.35
N SER A 40 -4.62 -2.78 7.68
CA SER A 40 -5.75 -2.58 8.61
C SER A 40 -7.03 -3.25 8.08
N ALA A 41 -6.90 -4.51 7.64
CA ALA A 41 -7.91 -5.17 6.85
C ALA A 41 -9.18 -5.45 7.68
N GLN A 42 -10.32 -5.04 7.13
CA GLN A 42 -11.67 -5.16 7.71
C GLN A 42 -12.64 -5.86 6.74
N GLY A 43 -13.78 -6.32 7.26
CA GLY A 43 -14.91 -6.81 6.47
C GLY A 43 -14.95 -8.32 6.27
N SER A 44 -16.07 -8.80 5.70
CA SER A 44 -16.36 -10.24 5.53
C SER A 44 -15.32 -10.98 4.69
N ASN A 45 -14.73 -10.31 3.71
CA ASN A 45 -13.73 -10.87 2.81
C ASN A 45 -12.43 -11.29 3.51
N VAL A 46 -12.16 -10.79 4.72
CA VAL A 46 -10.94 -11.08 5.49
C VAL A 46 -11.22 -11.55 6.92
N ALA A 47 -12.49 -11.72 7.29
CA ALA A 47 -12.90 -12.02 8.66
C ALA A 47 -12.26 -13.31 9.20
N GLY A 48 -12.23 -14.37 8.39
CA GLY A 48 -11.61 -15.65 8.72
C GLY A 48 -10.12 -15.77 8.36
N MET A 49 -9.50 -14.71 7.84
CA MET A 49 -8.10 -14.74 7.43
C MET A 49 -7.17 -14.43 8.60
N THR A 50 -6.00 -15.07 8.62
CA THR A 50 -4.86 -14.59 9.41
C THR A 50 -4.37 -13.23 8.86
N PRO A 51 -3.65 -12.44 9.66
CA PRO A 51 -3.02 -11.20 9.19
C PRO A 51 -2.17 -11.40 7.91
N GLU A 52 -1.44 -12.51 7.82
CA GLU A 52 -0.62 -12.84 6.64
C GLU A 52 -1.48 -13.12 5.40
N GLN A 53 -2.59 -13.84 5.58
CA GLN A 53 -3.53 -14.12 4.49
C GLN A 53 -4.21 -12.83 4.01
N ALA A 54 -4.59 -11.94 4.93
CA ALA A 54 -5.13 -10.63 4.59
C ALA A 54 -4.09 -9.76 3.84
N ASP A 55 -2.82 -9.77 4.28
CA ASP A 55 -1.72 -9.12 3.57
C ASP A 55 -1.54 -9.68 2.17
N ALA A 56 -1.54 -11.01 2.02
CA ALA A 56 -1.40 -11.67 0.72
C ALA A 56 -2.56 -11.31 -0.21
N TYR A 57 -3.79 -11.33 0.29
CA TYR A 57 -4.99 -10.95 -0.44
C TYR A 57 -4.87 -9.52 -0.99
N TRP A 58 -4.58 -8.54 -0.14
CA TRP A 58 -4.50 -7.14 -0.56
C TRP A 58 -3.30 -6.83 -1.44
N ASN A 59 -2.14 -7.45 -1.18
CA ASN A 59 -1.01 -7.34 -2.11
C ASN A 59 -1.36 -7.90 -3.49
N ASN A 60 -2.11 -9.01 -3.56
CA ASN A 60 -2.56 -9.55 -4.84
C ASN A 60 -3.52 -8.59 -5.53
N LYS A 61 -4.55 -8.09 -4.83
CA LYS A 61 -5.51 -7.10 -5.37
C LYS A 61 -4.81 -5.83 -5.89
N LEU A 62 -3.81 -5.34 -5.17
CA LEU A 62 -3.01 -4.20 -5.62
C LEU A 62 -2.33 -4.50 -6.96
N LYS A 63 -1.66 -5.65 -7.07
CA LYS A 63 -0.95 -6.05 -8.28
C LYS A 63 -1.87 -6.32 -9.47
N THR A 64 -2.96 -7.05 -9.24
CA THR A 64 -3.81 -7.56 -10.33
C THR A 64 -4.92 -6.61 -10.74
N GLU A 65 -5.31 -5.66 -9.88
CA GLU A 65 -6.44 -4.76 -10.17
C GLU A 65 -6.05 -3.29 -10.05
N ALA A 66 -5.46 -2.87 -8.93
CA ALA A 66 -5.20 -1.46 -8.70
C ALA A 66 -4.11 -0.91 -9.64
N MET A 67 -2.99 -1.63 -9.79
CA MET A 67 -1.90 -1.22 -10.67
C MET A 67 -2.33 -1.14 -12.15
N PRO A 68 -3.04 -2.12 -12.72
CA PRO A 68 -3.57 -2.00 -14.08
C PRO A 68 -4.52 -0.81 -14.26
N ARG A 69 -5.42 -0.55 -13.29
CA ARG A 69 -6.32 0.61 -13.33
C ARG A 69 -5.56 1.93 -13.28
N LEU A 70 -4.56 2.01 -12.40
CA LEU A 70 -3.70 3.19 -12.26
C LEU A 70 -2.90 3.44 -13.53
N ASN A 71 -2.28 2.41 -14.11
CA ASN A 71 -1.54 2.51 -15.37
C ASN A 71 -2.45 2.98 -16.52
N LYS A 72 -3.68 2.45 -16.60
CA LYS A 72 -4.66 2.89 -17.61
C LYS A 72 -5.07 4.35 -17.42
N ALA A 73 -5.28 4.77 -16.18
CA ALA A 73 -5.61 6.16 -15.86
C ALA A 73 -4.45 7.11 -16.20
N ALA A 74 -3.23 6.72 -15.88
CA ALA A 74 -2.02 7.48 -16.19
C ALA A 74 -1.81 7.62 -17.71
N ALA A 75 -1.95 6.52 -18.47
CA ALA A 75 -1.90 6.55 -19.93
C ALA A 75 -2.95 7.50 -20.53
N LYS A 76 -4.19 7.47 -20.01
CA LYS A 76 -5.24 8.41 -20.43
C LYS A 76 -4.90 9.86 -20.11
N ALA A 77 -4.19 10.11 -19.01
CA ALA A 77 -3.73 11.43 -18.62
C ALA A 77 -2.44 11.87 -19.34
N GLY A 78 -1.85 11.03 -20.20
CA GLY A 78 -0.55 11.30 -20.82
C GLY A 78 0.61 11.29 -19.83
N VAL A 79 0.45 10.62 -18.69
CA VAL A 79 1.47 10.47 -17.65
C VAL A 79 2.02 9.05 -17.71
N GLU A 80 3.34 8.93 -17.76
CA GLU A 80 4.02 7.65 -17.60
C GLU A 80 4.39 7.43 -16.13
N LEU A 81 4.00 6.28 -15.58
CA LEU A 81 4.40 5.88 -14.24
C LEU A 81 5.71 5.12 -14.34
N THR A 82 6.78 5.69 -13.81
CA THR A 82 8.08 5.02 -13.72
C THR A 82 8.32 4.53 -12.29
N GLU A 83 8.74 3.28 -12.14
CA GLU A 83 9.24 2.79 -10.86
C GLU A 83 10.64 3.37 -10.63
N LYS A 84 10.73 4.50 -9.94
CA LYS A 84 12.01 4.93 -9.38
C LYS A 84 12.32 4.07 -8.16
N THR A 85 13.25 3.12 -8.32
CA THR A 85 13.79 2.37 -7.18
C THR A 85 14.54 3.34 -6.26
N GLY A 86 14.45 3.13 -4.94
CA GLY A 86 14.79 4.12 -3.89
C GLY A 86 16.25 4.61 -3.84
N HIS A 87 17.10 4.25 -4.80
CA HIS A 87 18.44 4.81 -4.95
C HIS A 87 18.44 6.17 -5.70
N GLU A 88 17.38 6.48 -6.47
CA GLU A 88 17.28 7.74 -7.22
C GLU A 88 16.71 8.93 -6.41
N LEU A 89 16.20 8.69 -5.19
CA LEU A 89 15.52 9.72 -4.38
C LEU A 89 16.46 10.50 -3.44
N SER A 90 17.77 10.24 -3.49
CA SER A 90 18.77 10.94 -2.66
C SER A 90 19.04 12.40 -3.09
N GLY A 91 18.50 12.85 -4.24
CA GLY A 91 18.94 14.09 -4.88
C GLY A 91 18.01 15.30 -4.84
N SER A 92 16.72 15.18 -4.53
CA SER A 92 15.81 16.34 -4.66
C SER A 92 14.49 16.14 -3.95
N ILE A 93 14.33 16.81 -2.81
CA ILE A 93 13.04 17.04 -2.16
C ILE A 93 12.26 18.03 -3.04
N HIS A 94 11.58 17.53 -4.06
CA HIS A 94 10.48 18.21 -4.75
C HIS A 94 9.58 17.13 -5.38
N PRO A 95 8.42 16.80 -4.79
CA PRO A 95 7.42 16.01 -5.50
C PRO A 95 6.74 16.93 -6.52
N ILE A 96 7.33 17.04 -7.71
CA ILE A 96 6.64 17.57 -8.89
C ILE A 96 6.37 16.38 -9.79
N ALA A 97 5.09 16.11 -10.07
CA ALA A 97 4.69 15.26 -11.18
C ALA A 97 5.14 15.93 -12.48
N ILE A 98 6.32 15.57 -12.98
CA ILE A 98 6.78 16.06 -14.28
C ILE A 98 6.23 15.10 -15.34
N GLY A 99 5.02 15.39 -15.82
CA GLY A 99 4.47 14.78 -17.02
C GLY A 99 5.37 15.12 -18.21
N ARG A 100 5.95 14.11 -18.84
CA ARG A 100 6.74 14.29 -20.06
C ARG A 100 5.80 14.13 -21.26
N HIS A 101 5.36 15.23 -21.86
CA HIS A 101 4.63 15.20 -23.12
C HIS A 101 5.56 14.68 -24.23
N GLY A 102 5.26 13.48 -24.74
CA GLY A 102 5.84 12.97 -25.98
C GLY A 102 5.32 13.79 -27.17
N ARG A 103 6.26 14.23 -28.02
CA ARG A 103 5.97 14.72 -29.38
C ARG A 103 5.89 13.55 -30.33
#